data_AF-A0A1M6L142-F1
#
_entry.id   AF-A0A1M6L142-F1
#
_cell.length_a   1.000
_cell.length_b   1.000
_cell.length_c   1.000
_cell.angle_alpha   90.00
_cell.angle_beta   90.00
_cell.angle_gamma   90.00
#
_symmetry.space_group_name_H-M   'P 1'
#
loop_
_entity.id
_entity.type
_entity.pdbx_description
1 polymer ?
#
loop_
_entity_poly.entity_id
_entity_poly.type
_entity_poly.pdbx_seq_one_letter_code
_entity_poly.pdbx_strand_id
1 'polypeptide(L)'
;MDITSMFTVGAVLSLGIGAGVTFYYYRKRNIEKFFNQVYEQTKQVPKQKKNSFLLLMFKETLSASAKKSDPSSFAGKFQNPKYLDIQLVQMSQILKDSSKVQDKIIKRALNLLSQYQAWEKAKMAEDKKVVESKAS
;
A
#
# COMPACT_ATOMS: atom_id res chain seq x y z
N MET A 1 -44.87 -11.00 13.93
CA MET A 1 -43.43 -10.77 14.17
C MET A 1 -43.28 -10.35 15.62
N ASP A 2 -42.65 -11.18 16.44
CA ASP A 2 -42.43 -10.86 17.86
C ASP A 2 -41.49 -9.66 18.01
N ILE A 3 -41.83 -8.74 18.91
CA ILE A 3 -41.00 -7.56 19.24
C ILE A 3 -39.56 -7.99 19.54
N THR A 4 -39.38 -9.12 20.24
CA THR A 4 -38.08 -9.74 20.54
C THR A 4 -37.28 -10.04 19.27
N SER A 5 -37.91 -10.57 18.22
CA SER A 5 -37.25 -10.87 16.95
C SER A 5 -36.79 -9.60 16.20
N MET A 6 -37.53 -8.50 16.31
CA MET A 6 -37.17 -7.22 15.71
C MET A 6 -35.96 -6.57 16.42
N PHE A 7 -35.92 -6.63 17.75
CA PHE A 7 -34.76 -6.15 18.52
C PHE A 7 -33.51 -6.99 18.27
N THR A 8 -33.63 -8.32 18.18
CA THR A 8 -32.49 -9.20 17.86
C THR A 8 -31.93 -8.91 16.47
N VAL A 9 -32.77 -8.74 15.45
CA VAL A 9 -32.32 -8.40 14.09
C VAL A 9 -31.64 -7.02 14.06
N GLY A 10 -32.20 -6.02 14.77
CA GLY A 10 -31.58 -4.70 14.89
C GLY A 10 -30.22 -4.71 15.58
N ALA A 11 -30.07 -5.51 16.64
CA ALA A 11 -28.81 -5.67 17.35
C ALA A 11 -27.72 -6.35 16.49
N VAL A 12 -28.07 -7.39 15.73
CA VAL A 12 -27.12 -8.09 14.85
C VAL A 12 -26.65 -7.19 13.71
N LEU A 13 -27.56 -6.42 13.10
CA LEU A 13 -27.22 -5.48 12.02
C LEU A 13 -26.30 -4.36 12.51
N SER A 14 -26.61 -3.76 13.66
CA SER A 14 -25.79 -2.69 14.24
C SER A 14 -24.39 -3.16 14.64
N LEU A 15 -24.26 -4.37 15.20
CA LEU A 15 -22.96 -5.00 15.48
C LEU A 15 -22.16 -5.30 14.20
N GLY A 16 -22.82 -5.82 13.16
CA GLY A 16 -22.18 -6.09 11.87
C GLY A 16 -21.63 -4.81 11.21
N ILE A 17 -22.42 -3.74 11.22
CA ILE A 17 -22.00 -2.42 10.71
C ILE A 17 -20.85 -1.86 11.56
N GLY A 18 -20.99 -1.89 12.89
CA GLY A 18 -19.96 -1.41 13.81
C GLY A 18 -18.62 -2.12 13.61
N ALA A 19 -18.62 -3.46 13.56
CA ALA A 19 -17.44 -4.26 13.30
C ALA A 19 -16.81 -3.94 11.93
N GLY A 20 -17.65 -3.76 10.89
CA GLY A 20 -17.21 -3.38 9.55
C GLY A 20 -16.51 -2.01 9.53
N VAL A 21 -17.08 -1.01 10.21
CA VAL A 21 -16.52 0.34 10.31
C VAL A 21 -15.19 0.32 11.07
N THR A 22 -15.13 -0.34 12.24
CA THR A 22 -13.90 -0.44 13.02
C THR A 22 -12.80 -1.16 12.25
N PHE A 23 -13.13 -2.26 11.57
CA PHE A 23 -12.18 -2.99 10.73
C PHE A 23 -11.65 -2.13 9.58
N TYR A 24 -12.54 -1.40 8.90
CA TYR A 24 -12.16 -0.48 7.82
C TYR A 24 -11.21 0.61 8.32
N TYR A 25 -11.52 1.24 9.45
CA TYR A 25 -10.70 2.32 10.02
C TYR A 25 -9.32 1.80 10.47
N TYR A 26 -9.29 0.64 11.13
CA TYR A 26 -8.04 0.01 11.55
C TYR A 26 -7.16 -0.36 10.36
N ARG A 27 -7.75 -0.94 9.31
CA ARG A 27 -7.06 -1.27 8.06
C ARG A 27 -6.52 -0.01 7.38
N LYS A 28 -7.32 1.06 7.31
CA LYS A 28 -6.91 2.34 6.73
C LYS A 28 -5.69 2.91 7.45
N ARG A 29 -5.71 2.96 8.80
CA ARG A 29 -4.60 3.49 9.61
C ARG A 29 -3.31 2.70 9.43
N ASN A 30 -3.39 1.38 9.31
CA ASN A 30 -2.22 0.54 9.07
C ASN A 30 -1.63 0.72 7.67
N ILE A 31 -2.49 0.83 6.65
CA ILE A 31 -2.07 1.12 5.27
C ILE A 31 -1.43 2.50 5.18
N GLU A 32 -1.99 3.51 5.85
CA GLU A 32 -1.41 4.85 5.89
C GLU A 32 -0.04 4.88 6.57
N LYS A 33 0.15 4.15 7.69
CA LYS A 33 1.47 4.01 8.31
C LYS A 33 2.48 3.38 7.36
N PHE A 34 2.08 2.32 6.68
CA PHE A 34 2.91 1.65 5.68
C PHE A 34 3.26 2.59 4.51
N PHE A 35 2.28 3.31 3.97
CA PHE A 35 2.50 4.28 2.89
C PHE A 35 3.38 5.44 3.32
N ASN A 36 3.25 5.94 4.54
CA ASN A 36 4.16 6.95 5.08
C ASN A 36 5.60 6.43 5.19
N GLN A 37 5.80 5.21 5.68
CA GLN A 37 7.13 4.61 5.75
C GLN A 37 7.76 4.45 4.37
N VAL A 38 6.98 3.96 3.40
CA VAL A 38 7.42 3.83 2.00
C VAL A 38 7.71 5.20 1.39
N TYR A 39 6.88 6.20 1.66
CA TYR A 39 7.08 7.58 1.19
C TYR A 39 8.43 8.14 1.64
N GLU A 40 8.77 8.01 2.93
CA GLU A 40 10.07 8.46 3.44
C GLU A 40 11.25 7.71 2.80
N GLN A 41 11.15 6.39 2.63
CA GLN A 41 12.20 5.60 1.95
C GLN A 41 12.35 6.01 0.48
N THR A 42 11.27 6.34 -0.21
CA THR A 42 11.32 6.70 -1.63
C THR A 42 11.93 8.07 -1.90
N LYS A 43 12.02 8.95 -0.88
CA LYS A 43 12.73 10.23 -1.02
C LYS A 43 14.21 10.06 -1.34
N GLN A 44 14.80 8.93 -0.93
CA GLN A 44 16.21 8.60 -1.17
C GLN A 44 16.43 7.99 -2.57
N VAL A 45 15.37 7.73 -3.33
CA VAL A 45 15.43 7.07 -4.63
C VAL A 45 15.32 8.08 -5.78
N PRO A 46 16.13 7.97 -6.85
CA PRO A 46 16.01 8.82 -8.01
C PRO A 46 14.60 8.79 -8.61
N LYS A 47 14.03 9.96 -8.93
CA LYS A 47 12.66 10.10 -9.47
C LYS A 47 12.38 9.18 -10.66
N GLN A 48 13.37 8.98 -11.53
CA GLN A 48 13.28 8.12 -12.72
C GLN A 48 13.01 6.65 -12.38
N LYS A 49 13.52 6.15 -11.25
CA LYS A 49 13.37 4.75 -10.81
C LYS A 49 12.31 4.57 -9.71
N LYS A 50 11.65 5.65 -9.28
CA LYS A 50 10.72 5.66 -8.13
C LYS A 50 9.62 4.60 -8.25
N ASN A 51 8.93 4.52 -9.39
CA ASN A 51 7.82 3.57 -9.55
C ASN A 51 8.30 2.11 -9.59
N SER A 52 9.43 1.84 -10.24
CA SER A 52 10.03 0.51 -10.25
C SER A 52 10.47 0.08 -8.86
N PHE A 53 11.04 1.01 -8.08
CA PHE A 53 11.45 0.77 -6.71
C PHE A 53 10.25 0.52 -5.78
N LEU A 54 9.20 1.35 -5.90
CA LEU A 54 7.94 1.15 -5.18
C LEU A 54 7.33 -0.22 -5.47
N LEU A 55 7.25 -0.59 -6.75
CA LEU A 55 6.74 -1.90 -7.15
C LEU A 55 7.56 -3.04 -6.56
N LEU A 56 8.89 -2.91 -6.58
CA LEU A 56 9.81 -3.88 -5.97
C LEU A 56 9.55 -4.01 -4.46
N MET A 57 9.47 -2.89 -3.74
CA MET A 57 9.16 -2.85 -2.31
C MET A 57 7.82 -3.52 -1.98
N PHE A 58 6.77 -3.23 -2.74
CA PHE A 58 5.47 -3.85 -2.54
C PHE A 58 5.49 -5.35 -2.84
N LYS A 59 6.16 -5.77 -3.92
CA LYS A 59 6.34 -7.19 -4.26
C LYS A 59 7.07 -7.94 -3.16
N GLU A 60 8.18 -7.39 -2.66
CA GLU A 60 8.98 -8.04 -1.61
C GLU A 60 8.21 -8.08 -0.28
N THR A 61 7.53 -7.01 0.10
CA THR A 61 6.69 -6.99 1.32
C THR A 61 5.57 -8.03 1.26
N LEU A 62 4.89 -8.14 0.12
CA LEU A 62 3.84 -9.14 -0.09
C LEU A 62 4.41 -10.57 -0.11
N SER A 63 5.57 -10.76 -0.72
CA SER A 63 6.26 -12.05 -0.75
C SER A 63 6.71 -12.48 0.64
N ALA A 64 7.24 -11.54 1.43
CA ALA A 64 7.68 -11.75 2.80
C ALA A 64 6.49 -12.14 3.70
N SER A 65 5.39 -11.40 3.58
CA SER A 65 4.15 -11.69 4.30
C SER A 65 3.59 -13.07 3.92
N ALA A 66 3.58 -13.42 2.64
CA ALA A 66 3.11 -14.73 2.17
C ALA A 66 3.96 -15.89 2.68
N LYS A 67 5.28 -15.70 2.78
CA LYS A 67 6.24 -16.71 3.23
C LYS A 67 6.49 -16.70 4.74
N LYS A 68 5.86 -15.79 5.49
CA LYS A 68 6.16 -15.53 6.92
C LYS A 68 7.67 -15.37 7.19
N SER A 69 8.39 -14.80 6.23
CA SER A 69 9.84 -14.64 6.32
C SER A 69 10.21 -13.31 6.96
N ASP A 70 11.35 -13.27 7.64
CA ASP A 70 11.86 -12.05 8.28
C ASP A 70 12.10 -10.94 7.23
N PRO A 71 11.50 -9.74 7.41
CA PRO A 71 11.76 -8.56 6.59
C PRO A 71 13.25 -8.19 6.49
N SER A 72 14.07 -8.54 7.49
CA SER A 72 15.51 -8.27 7.52
C SER A 72 16.29 -8.99 6.39
N SER A 73 15.78 -10.12 5.92
CA SER A 73 16.40 -10.91 4.83
C SER A 73 16.43 -10.20 3.47
N PHE A 74 15.60 -9.16 3.29
CA PHE A 74 15.57 -8.37 2.07
C PHE A 74 16.49 -7.15 2.14
N ALA A 75 16.72 -6.60 3.34
CA ALA A 75 17.61 -5.45 3.53
C ALA A 75 19.04 -5.75 3.01
N GLY A 76 19.56 -6.96 3.27
CA GLY A 76 20.85 -7.41 2.73
C GLY A 76 20.87 -7.57 1.21
N LYS A 77 19.74 -7.89 0.57
CA LYS A 77 19.64 -8.00 -0.90
C LYS A 77 19.60 -6.63 -1.57
N PHE A 78 18.98 -5.64 -0.93
CA PHE A 78 18.94 -4.26 -1.40
C PHE A 78 20.30 -3.55 -1.29
N GLN A 79 21.18 -4.03 -0.42
CA GLN A 79 22.58 -3.55 -0.32
C GLN A 79 23.45 -4.02 -1.49
N ASN A 80 23.02 -5.02 -2.28
CA ASN A 80 23.74 -5.44 -3.48
C ASN A 80 23.27 -4.61 -4.70
N PRO A 81 24.11 -3.70 -5.22
CA PRO A 81 23.70 -2.78 -6.29
C PRO A 81 23.37 -3.51 -7.60
N LYS A 82 24.09 -4.60 -7.92
CA LYS A 82 23.84 -5.39 -9.14
C LYS A 82 22.47 -6.07 -9.08
N TYR A 83 22.13 -6.66 -7.93
CA TYR A 83 20.82 -7.27 -7.73
C TYR A 83 19.71 -6.23 -7.86
N LEU A 84 19.90 -5.08 -7.20
CA LEU A 84 18.92 -4.00 -7.20
C LEU A 84 18.65 -3.49 -8.62
N ASP A 85 19.69 -3.21 -9.41
CA ASP A 85 19.51 -2.68 -10.76
C ASP A 85 18.80 -3.67 -11.68
N ILE A 86 19.13 -4.97 -11.61
CA ILE A 86 18.44 -6.01 -12.39
C ILE A 86 16.95 -6.05 -12.01
N GLN A 87 16.64 -6.04 -10.71
CA GLN A 87 15.25 -6.05 -10.25
C GLN A 87 14.49 -4.78 -10.67
N LEU A 88 15.13 -3.60 -10.63
CA LEU A 88 14.51 -2.35 -11.05
C LEU A 88 14.21 -2.31 -12.55
N VAL A 89 15.06 -2.91 -13.38
CA VAL A 89 14.79 -3.08 -14.82
C VAL A 89 13.61 -4.01 -15.05
N GLN A 90 13.57 -5.15 -14.35
CA GLN A 90 12.44 -6.09 -14.43
C GLN A 90 11.13 -5.41 -14.00
N MET A 91 11.15 -4.66 -12.89
CA MET A 91 9.97 -3.92 -12.44
C MET A 91 9.56 -2.85 -13.45
N SER A 92 10.51 -2.18 -14.11
CA SER A 92 10.20 -1.21 -15.17
C SER A 92 9.49 -1.86 -16.36
N GLN A 93 9.93 -3.05 -16.78
CA GLN A 93 9.27 -3.81 -17.84
C GLN A 93 7.85 -4.23 -17.45
N ILE A 94 7.68 -4.71 -16.21
CA ILE A 94 6.38 -5.06 -15.65
C ILE A 94 5.43 -3.85 -15.62
N LEU A 95 5.93 -2.67 -15.31
CA LEU A 95 5.12 -1.44 -15.32
C LEU A 95 4.65 -1.06 -16.73
N LYS A 96 5.47 -1.31 -17.76
CA LYS A 96 5.11 -1.03 -19.17
C LYS A 96 4.01 -1.97 -19.67
N ASP A 97 4.11 -3.26 -19.37
CA ASP A 97 3.20 -4.31 -19.84
C ASP A 97 2.37 -4.92 -18.69
N SER A 98 1.88 -4.08 -17.78
CA SER A 98 1.23 -4.52 -16.53
C SER A 98 -0.02 -5.38 -16.74
N SER A 99 -0.71 -5.25 -17.89
CA SER A 99 -1.88 -6.05 -18.25
C SER A 99 -1.56 -7.52 -18.58
N LYS A 100 -0.32 -7.82 -18.97
CA LYS A 100 0.11 -9.18 -19.35
C LYS A 100 0.64 -9.99 -18.16
N VAL A 101 0.81 -9.36 -17.01
CA VAL A 101 1.31 -9.99 -15.79
C VAL A 101 0.29 -11.01 -15.30
N GLN A 102 0.70 -12.28 -15.15
CA GLN A 102 -0.16 -13.33 -14.59
C GLN A 102 0.06 -13.59 -13.10
N ASP A 103 1.26 -13.27 -12.59
CA ASP A 103 1.65 -13.49 -11.19
C ASP A 103 0.74 -12.71 -10.21
N LYS A 104 0.15 -13.45 -9.26
CA LYS A 104 -0.81 -12.91 -8.27
C LYS A 104 -0.15 -11.93 -7.29
N ILE A 105 1.09 -12.16 -6.89
CA ILE A 105 1.84 -11.26 -6.01
C ILE A 105 2.13 -9.96 -6.75
N ILE A 106 2.58 -10.04 -8.01
CA ILE A 106 2.85 -8.85 -8.82
C ILE A 106 1.56 -8.06 -9.08
N LYS A 107 0.43 -8.72 -9.40
CA LYS A 107 -0.88 -8.05 -9.52
C LYS A 107 -1.28 -7.31 -8.24
N ARG A 108 -1.08 -7.92 -7.08
CA ARG A 108 -1.33 -7.27 -5.79
C ARG A 108 -0.38 -6.11 -5.54
N ALA A 109 0.89 -6.24 -5.91
CA ALA A 109 1.88 -5.18 -5.80
C ALA A 109 1.53 -3.99 -6.71
N LEU A 110 1.05 -4.24 -7.93
CA LEU A 110 0.55 -3.22 -8.86
C LEU A 110 -0.70 -2.51 -8.30
N ASN A 111 -1.61 -3.24 -7.67
CA ASN A 111 -2.77 -2.64 -7.00
C ASN A 111 -2.33 -1.76 -5.81
N LEU A 112 -1.39 -2.23 -4.98
CA LEU A 112 -0.81 -1.41 -3.91
C LEU A 112 -0.11 -0.16 -4.45
N LEU A 113 0.59 -0.27 -5.58
CA LEU A 113 1.22 0.87 -6.24
C LEU A 113 0.17 1.90 -6.67
N SER A 114 -0.92 1.47 -7.28
CA SER A 114 -2.02 2.38 -7.67
C SER A 114 -2.65 3.06 -6.45
N GLN A 115 -2.92 2.31 -5.38
CA GLN A 115 -3.46 2.87 -4.12
C GLN A 115 -2.49 3.86 -3.48
N TYR A 116 -1.19 3.53 -3.46
CA TYR A 116 -0.15 4.42 -2.97
C TYR A 116 -0.09 5.71 -3.78
N GLN A 117 -0.16 5.64 -5.12
CA GLN A 117 -0.15 6.83 -5.97
C GLN A 117 -1.38 7.72 -5.75
N ALA A 118 -2.56 7.13 -5.54
CA ALA A 118 -3.76 7.88 -5.20
C ALA A 118 -3.63 8.56 -3.83
N TRP A 119 -3.13 7.84 -2.83
CA TRP A 119 -2.85 8.37 -1.50
C TRP A 119 -1.78 9.48 -1.54
N GLU A 120 -0.70 9.31 -2.29
CA GLU A 120 0.37 10.30 -2.42
C GLU A 120 -0.16 11.59 -3.05
N LYS A 121 -1.00 11.50 -4.09
CA LYS A 121 -1.68 12.67 -4.67
C LYS A 121 -2.59 13.36 -3.66
N ALA A 122 -3.37 12.61 -2.89
CA ALA A 122 -4.25 13.15 -1.87
C ALA A 122 -3.45 13.86 -0.76
N LYS A 123 -2.38 13.23 -0.27
CA LYS A 123 -1.48 13.81 0.73
C LYS A 123 -0.85 15.13 0.26
N MET A 124 -0.33 15.16 -0.97
CA MET A 124 0.24 16.38 -1.55
C MET A 124 -0.81 17.49 -1.76
N ALA A 125 -2.08 17.13 -1.99
CA ALA A 125 -3.17 18.10 -2.09
C ALA A 125 -3.58 18.66 -0.72
N GLU A 126 -3.58 17.83 0.33
CA GLU A 126 -3.79 18.27 1.72
C GLU A 126 -2.67 19.20 2.18
N ASP A 127 -1.41 18.84 1.93
CA ASP A 127 -0.25 19.66 2.30
C ASP A 127 -0.30 21.05 1.64
N LYS A 128 -0.73 21.14 0.37
CA LYS A 128 -0.90 22.43 -0.32
C LYS A 128 -1.97 23.31 0.33
N LYS A 129 -3.12 22.74 0.71
CA LYS A 129 -4.21 23.48 1.37
C LYS A 129 -3.78 24.04 2.73
N VAL A 130 -2.97 23.29 3.48
CA VAL A 130 -2.44 23.72 4.79
C VAL A 130 -1.43 24.87 4.63
N VAL A 131 -0.64 24.87 3.56
CA VAL A 131 0.30 25.97 3.27
C VAL A 131 -0.46 27.22 2.84
N GLU A 132 -1.46 27.10 1.98
CA GLU A 132 -2.30 28.22 1.56
C GLU A 132 -3.09 28.83 2.74
N SER A 133 -3.63 28.01 3.65
CA SER A 133 -4.36 28.48 4.83
C SER A 133 -3.47 29.13 5.90
N LYS A 134 -2.15 28.92 5.84
CA LYS A 134 -1.17 29.56 6.75
C LYS A 134 -0.54 30.82 6.16
N ALA A 135 -0.76 31.07 4.87
CA ALA A 135 -0.23 32.22 4.14
C ALA A 135 -1.29 33.33 3.92
N SER A 136 -2.57 33.07 4.24
CA SER A 136 -3.64 34.07 4.37
C SER A 136 -3.84 34.45 5.83
#